data_AF-A0A177ITH1-F1
#
_entry.id   AF-A0A177ITH1-F1
#
_cell.length_a   1.000
_cell.length_b   1.000
_cell.length_c   1.000
_cell.angle_alpha   90.00
_cell.angle_beta   90.00
_cell.angle_gamma   90.00
#
_symmetry.space_group_name_H-M   'P 1'
#
loop_
_entity.id
_entity.type
_entity.pdbx_description
1 polymer ?
#
loop_
_entity_poly.entity_id
_entity_poly.type
_entity_poly.pdbx_seq_one_letter_code
_entity_poly.pdbx_strand_id
1 'polypeptide(L)'
;MNERYERREALGITQVEAANRASVSLATWRRWEADPESVGVKSRNACNSVLDKGPVKSEDSAWTIPFVENWAEPFSLTPRQAAAISVVLNGWSDLDIKEWLAGHIQGPLHEQAPFCYWDLRVMMRVNDNRAWAALVAERCEQLSDELEKGRRPWLDRGPFINELLIGTSIQEAKESLDDLPELFEDIPARKLSDQDDDEEAGAWTDEDWDLVESELLERGCWEQWEFFLYRDHPLTPHALETIHPYTWFDIRPFSAHETL
;
A
#
# COMPACT_ATOMS: atom_id res chain seq x y z
N MET A 1 35.04 2.01 12.78
CA MET A 1 33.97 1.27 13.50
C MET A 1 32.67 1.89 13.08
N ASN A 2 31.73 1.09 12.60
CA ASN A 2 30.50 1.59 11.99
C ASN A 2 29.40 1.58 13.04
N GLU A 3 29.06 2.77 13.57
CA GLU A 3 28.06 2.94 14.64
C GLU A 3 26.70 2.31 14.27
N ARG A 4 26.31 2.33 12.99
CA ARG A 4 25.07 1.70 12.50
C ARG A 4 25.12 0.17 12.61
N TYR A 5 26.26 -0.41 12.23
CA TYR A 5 26.50 -1.84 12.40
C TYR A 5 26.42 -2.22 13.89
N GLU A 6 27.05 -1.45 14.78
CA GLU A 6 27.02 -1.69 16.23
C GLU A 6 25.61 -1.55 16.81
N ARG A 7 24.84 -0.55 16.37
CA ARG A 7 23.44 -0.39 16.77
C ARG A 7 22.57 -1.54 16.27
N ARG A 8 22.74 -1.99 15.02
CA ARG A 8 22.03 -3.17 14.47
C ARG A 8 22.38 -4.44 15.25
N GLU A 9 23.66 -4.69 15.54
CA GLU A 9 24.11 -5.82 16.36
C GLU A 9 23.57 -5.74 17.79
N ALA A 10 23.49 -4.55 18.39
CA ALA A 10 22.90 -4.35 19.71
C ALA A 10 21.38 -4.63 19.75
N LEU A 11 20.69 -4.46 18.61
CA LEU A 11 19.30 -4.87 18.43
C LEU A 11 19.15 -6.37 18.15
N GLY A 12 20.25 -7.09 17.91
CA GLY A 12 20.22 -8.53 17.63
C GLY A 12 19.58 -8.90 16.29
N ILE A 13 19.45 -7.96 15.36
CA ILE A 13 18.78 -8.16 14.06
C ILE A 13 19.80 -8.31 12.93
N THR A 14 19.50 -9.17 11.95
CA THR A 14 20.37 -9.35 10.78
C THR A 14 20.25 -8.17 9.81
N GLN A 15 21.19 -8.02 8.87
CA GLN A 15 21.05 -7.00 7.80
C GLN A 15 19.78 -7.21 6.96
N VAL A 16 19.37 -8.47 6.76
CA VAL A 16 18.14 -8.82 6.02
C VAL A 16 16.93 -8.32 6.80
N GLU A 17 16.85 -8.69 8.08
CA GLU A 17 15.74 -8.29 8.94
C GLU A 17 15.65 -6.77 9.13
N ALA A 18 16.79 -6.09 9.17
CA ALA A 18 16.81 -4.64 9.27
C ALA A 18 16.39 -3.96 7.95
N ALA A 19 16.77 -4.52 6.79
CA ALA A 19 16.29 -4.09 5.48
C ALA A 19 14.76 -4.25 5.37
N ASN A 20 14.24 -5.39 5.84
CA ASN A 20 12.80 -5.69 5.86
C ASN A 20 12.03 -4.68 6.70
N ARG A 21 12.51 -4.38 7.91
CA ARG A 21 11.86 -3.39 8.80
C ARG A 21 11.90 -1.97 8.24
N ALA A 22 12.83 -1.69 7.34
CA ALA A 22 12.93 -0.42 6.65
C ALA A 22 12.14 -0.40 5.34
N SER A 23 11.51 -1.50 4.94
CA SER A 23 10.89 -1.68 3.62
C SER A 23 11.84 -1.27 2.48
N VAL A 24 13.11 -1.68 2.56
CA VAL A 24 14.11 -1.45 1.52
C VAL A 24 14.82 -2.74 1.15
N SER A 25 15.33 -2.84 -0.08
CA SER A 25 16.12 -4.00 -0.48
C SER A 25 17.40 -4.16 0.37
N LEU A 26 17.84 -5.41 0.57
CA LEU A 26 19.09 -5.72 1.27
C LEU A 26 20.30 -4.97 0.69
N ALA A 27 20.32 -4.76 -0.63
CA ALA A 27 21.36 -3.98 -1.29
C ALA A 27 21.35 -2.51 -0.84
N THR A 28 20.16 -1.93 -0.68
CA THR A 28 19.96 -0.57 -0.18
C THR A 28 20.38 -0.47 1.28
N TRP A 29 20.00 -1.44 2.13
CA TRP A 29 20.46 -1.50 3.52
C TRP A 29 21.98 -1.58 3.61
N ARG A 30 22.62 -2.47 2.84
CA ARG A 30 24.09 -2.62 2.83
C ARG A 30 24.80 -1.34 2.39
N ARG A 31 24.27 -0.67 1.36
CA ARG A 31 24.81 0.62 0.89
C ARG A 31 24.66 1.69 1.96
N TRP A 32 23.47 1.81 2.55
CA TRP A 32 23.21 2.78 3.62
C TRP A 32 24.04 2.50 4.88
N GLU A 33 24.15 1.25 5.30
CA GLU A 33 24.91 0.87 6.48
C GLU A 33 26.38 1.24 6.29
N ALA A 34 26.94 0.96 5.11
CA ALA A 34 28.30 1.36 4.73
C ALA A 34 28.47 2.88 4.60
N ASP A 35 27.58 3.55 3.87
CA ASP A 35 27.58 4.98 3.60
C ASP A 35 26.13 5.51 3.43
N PRO A 36 25.56 6.17 4.46
CA PRO A 36 24.19 6.70 4.41
C PRO A 36 23.94 7.72 3.32
N GLU A 37 24.98 8.46 2.90
CA GLU A 37 24.87 9.48 1.84
C GLU A 37 24.78 8.85 0.45
N SER A 38 25.11 7.55 0.31
CA SER A 38 25.02 6.81 -0.94
C SER A 38 23.60 6.39 -1.33
N VAL A 39 22.62 6.55 -0.44
CA VAL A 39 21.19 6.26 -0.69
C VAL A 39 20.36 7.53 -0.63
N GLY A 40 19.20 7.51 -1.29
CA GLY A 40 18.25 8.61 -1.27
C GLY A 40 17.71 8.91 0.14
N VAL A 41 17.22 10.12 0.35
CA VAL A 41 16.72 10.60 1.65
C VAL A 41 15.61 9.71 2.21
N LYS A 42 14.67 9.25 1.36
CA LYS A 42 13.61 8.30 1.74
C LYS A 42 14.19 7.02 2.34
N SER A 43 15.04 6.32 1.60
CA SER A 43 15.67 5.07 2.06
C SER A 43 16.54 5.28 3.30
N ARG A 44 17.23 6.43 3.39
CA ARG A 44 18.04 6.78 4.56
C ARG A 44 17.20 6.92 5.83
N ASN A 45 16.07 7.63 5.73
CA ASN A 45 15.15 7.83 6.85
C ASN A 45 14.51 6.50 7.28
N ALA A 46 14.07 5.70 6.31
CA ALA A 46 13.52 4.37 6.58
C ALA A 46 14.54 3.48 7.31
N CYS A 47 15.79 3.43 6.85
CA CYS A 47 16.84 2.65 7.51
C CYS A 47 17.20 3.19 8.91
N ASN A 48 17.24 4.51 9.11
CA ASN A 48 17.45 5.12 10.43
C ASN A 48 16.34 4.73 11.40
N SER A 49 15.08 4.75 10.95
CA SER A 49 13.92 4.45 11.80
C SER A 49 13.99 3.03 12.41
N VAL A 50 14.61 2.08 11.71
CA VAL A 50 14.82 0.71 12.19
C VAL A 50 15.82 0.65 13.34
N LEU A 51 16.84 1.49 13.33
CA LEU A 51 17.85 1.53 14.41
C LEU A 51 17.39 2.32 15.64
N ASP A 52 16.35 3.14 15.49
CA ASP A 52 15.75 3.92 16.57
C ASP A 52 14.61 3.15 17.28
N LYS A 53 13.97 2.20 16.59
CA LYS A 53 13.00 1.27 17.17
C LYS A 53 13.74 0.06 17.76
N GLY A 54 13.57 -0.20 19.06
CA GLY A 54 14.26 -1.28 19.80
C GLY A 54 14.03 -2.70 19.25
N PRO A 55 14.60 -3.74 19.88
CA PRO A 55 14.56 -5.10 19.33
C PRO A 55 13.12 -5.65 19.38
N VAL A 56 12.43 -5.62 18.25
CA VAL A 56 11.30 -6.53 17.98
C VAL A 56 11.91 -7.92 17.83
N LYS A 57 11.52 -8.89 18.66
CA LYS A 57 11.94 -10.28 18.44
C LYS A 57 11.20 -10.82 17.22
N SER A 58 11.83 -11.74 16.49
CA SER A 58 11.26 -12.50 15.36
C SER A 58 10.07 -13.42 15.75
N GLU A 59 9.09 -12.89 16.48
CA GLU A 59 7.78 -13.51 16.76
C GLU A 59 6.71 -13.08 15.72
N ASP A 60 7.12 -12.34 14.67
CA ASP A 60 6.28 -11.67 13.66
C ASP A 60 5.61 -12.62 12.63
N SER A 61 5.31 -13.88 12.99
CA SER A 61 4.37 -14.69 12.19
C SER A 61 2.90 -14.37 12.53
N ALA A 62 2.64 -13.65 13.62
CA ALA A 62 1.28 -13.38 14.06
C ALA A 62 0.49 -12.46 13.12
N TRP A 63 1.16 -11.53 12.43
CA TRP A 63 0.50 -10.58 11.54
C TRP A 63 0.09 -11.22 10.20
N THR A 64 0.71 -12.33 9.81
CA THR A 64 0.39 -13.03 8.56
C THR A 64 -0.84 -13.94 8.70
N ILE A 65 -1.10 -14.46 9.92
CA ILE A 65 -2.20 -15.40 10.21
C ILE A 65 -3.55 -14.91 9.66
N PRO A 66 -3.99 -13.67 9.92
CA PRO A 66 -5.29 -13.20 9.44
C PRO A 66 -5.39 -13.22 7.91
N PHE A 67 -4.30 -12.92 7.20
CA PHE A 67 -4.30 -12.97 5.73
C PHE A 67 -4.44 -14.40 5.21
N VAL A 68 -3.75 -15.35 5.84
CA VAL A 68 -3.88 -16.78 5.48
C VAL A 68 -5.30 -17.28 5.73
N GLU A 69 -5.90 -16.91 6.87
CA GLU A 69 -7.23 -17.38 7.27
C GLU A 69 -8.35 -16.74 6.46
N ASN A 70 -8.29 -15.42 6.25
CA ASN A 70 -9.40 -14.66 5.67
C ASN A 70 -9.39 -14.59 4.14
N TRP A 71 -8.25 -14.86 3.49
CA TRP A 71 -8.11 -14.87 2.02
C TRP A 71 -7.88 -16.26 1.43
N ALA A 72 -8.20 -17.32 2.19
CA ALA A 72 -8.05 -18.71 1.76
C ALA A 72 -8.99 -19.11 0.61
N GLU A 73 -10.14 -18.46 0.49
CA GLU A 73 -11.13 -18.71 -0.58
C GLU A 73 -10.69 -18.04 -1.91
N PRO A 74 -11.13 -18.56 -3.08
CA PRO A 74 -10.75 -18.06 -4.40
C PRO A 74 -11.42 -16.71 -4.66
N PHE A 75 -10.86 -15.65 -4.09
CA PHE A 75 -11.23 -14.27 -4.31
C PHE A 75 -10.22 -13.55 -5.19
N SER A 76 -10.60 -12.31 -5.49
CA SER A 76 -9.91 -11.22 -6.20
C SER A 76 -8.46 -10.91 -5.82
N LEU A 77 -7.99 -11.41 -4.68
CA LEU A 77 -6.63 -11.26 -4.21
C LEU A 77 -6.19 -12.57 -3.61
N THR A 78 -4.94 -12.96 -3.84
CA THR A 78 -4.30 -13.97 -3.01
C THR A 78 -4.00 -13.40 -1.61
N PRO A 79 -3.80 -14.27 -0.59
CA PRO A 79 -3.36 -13.82 0.74
C PRO A 79 -2.12 -12.92 0.70
N ARG A 80 -1.17 -13.20 -0.19
CA ARG A 80 0.06 -12.41 -0.34
C ARG A 80 -0.19 -11.05 -0.97
N GLN A 81 -1.04 -10.99 -2.00
CA GLN A 81 -1.42 -9.71 -2.62
C GLN A 81 -2.16 -8.81 -1.62
N ALA A 82 -3.09 -9.36 -0.84
CA ALA A 82 -3.79 -8.63 0.22
C ALA A 82 -2.83 -8.12 1.32
N ALA A 83 -1.88 -8.96 1.74
CA ALA A 83 -0.86 -8.57 2.69
C ALA A 83 0.07 -7.47 2.14
N ALA A 84 0.51 -7.59 0.88
CA ALA A 84 1.37 -6.60 0.24
C ALA A 84 0.69 -5.23 0.12
N ILE A 85 -0.58 -5.19 -0.28
CA ILE A 85 -1.37 -3.94 -0.30
C ILE A 85 -1.46 -3.35 1.12
N SER A 86 -1.73 -4.17 2.14
CA SER A 86 -1.83 -3.72 3.54
C SER A 86 -0.52 -3.13 4.06
N VAL A 87 0.62 -3.74 3.71
CA VAL A 87 1.97 -3.22 4.03
C VAL A 87 2.19 -1.84 3.41
N VAL A 88 1.83 -1.65 2.14
CA VAL A 88 1.96 -0.35 1.45
C VAL A 88 1.09 0.72 2.12
N LEU A 89 -0.18 0.41 2.40
CA LEU A 89 -1.09 1.35 3.07
C LEU A 89 -0.58 1.76 4.46
N ASN A 90 -0.12 0.80 5.26
CA ASN A 90 0.48 1.08 6.57
C ASN A 90 1.76 1.91 6.43
N GLY A 91 2.61 1.59 5.46
CA GLY A 91 3.82 2.34 5.13
C GLY A 91 3.51 3.80 4.81
N TRP A 92 2.53 4.05 3.94
CA TRP A 92 2.10 5.41 3.62
C TRP A 92 1.58 6.16 4.85
N SER A 93 0.74 5.53 5.67
CA SER A 93 0.23 6.20 6.88
C SER A 93 1.38 6.55 7.84
N ASP A 94 2.19 5.56 8.23
CA ASP A 94 3.14 5.68 9.32
C ASP A 94 4.45 6.35 8.93
N LEU A 95 4.98 6.06 7.74
CA LEU A 95 6.33 6.47 7.33
C LEU A 95 6.32 7.70 6.41
N ASP A 96 5.24 7.92 5.65
CA ASP A 96 5.17 9.04 4.72
C ASP A 96 4.27 10.17 5.26
N ILE A 97 2.98 9.91 5.46
CA ILE A 97 1.98 10.94 5.78
C ILE A 97 2.16 11.47 7.21
N LYS A 98 2.22 10.59 8.23
CA LYS A 98 2.37 11.02 9.63
C LYS A 98 3.69 11.72 9.89
N GLU A 99 4.78 11.28 9.27
CA GLU A 99 6.09 11.93 9.39
C GLU A 99 6.11 13.31 8.72
N TRP A 100 5.43 13.48 7.58
CA TRP A 100 5.22 14.80 6.98
C TRP A 100 4.30 15.69 7.84
N LEU A 101 3.27 15.12 8.47
CA LEU A 101 2.41 15.82 9.44
C LEU A 101 3.12 16.16 10.76
N ALA A 102 4.17 15.43 11.13
CA ALA A 102 5.06 15.78 12.25
C ALA A 102 6.10 16.85 11.85
N GLY A 103 6.33 17.03 10.55
CA GLY A 103 7.35 17.93 10.01
C GLY A 103 8.76 17.30 9.97
N HIS A 104 8.86 15.97 10.11
CA HIS A 104 10.12 15.25 9.96
C HIS A 104 10.51 15.09 8.49
N ILE A 105 9.51 14.98 7.60
CA ILE A 105 9.69 15.01 6.15
C ILE A 105 9.37 16.42 5.65
N GLN A 106 10.25 16.96 4.82
CA GLN A 106 10.16 18.31 4.25
C GLN A 106 9.72 18.24 2.78
N GLY A 107 9.06 19.30 2.32
CA GLY A 107 8.59 19.43 0.95
C GLY A 107 7.07 19.54 0.84
N PRO A 108 6.56 19.83 -0.37
CA PRO A 108 5.14 19.91 -0.62
C PRO A 108 4.49 18.52 -0.57
N LEU A 109 3.18 18.48 -0.33
CA LEU A 109 2.43 17.24 -0.14
C LEU A 109 2.46 16.35 -1.38
N HIS A 110 2.39 16.94 -2.58
CA HIS A 110 2.38 16.20 -3.85
C HIS A 110 3.70 15.48 -4.19
N GLU A 111 4.74 15.68 -3.39
CA GLU A 111 6.00 14.92 -3.50
C GLU A 111 6.06 13.73 -2.53
N GLN A 112 5.07 13.58 -1.64
CA GLN A 112 5.00 12.51 -0.65
C GLN A 112 4.08 11.39 -1.14
N ALA A 113 4.34 10.14 -0.75
CA ALA A 113 3.42 9.04 -1.04
C ALA A 113 2.16 9.13 -0.13
N PRO A 114 0.98 8.70 -0.60
CA PRO A 114 0.68 8.26 -1.98
C PRO A 114 0.45 9.42 -2.97
N PHE A 115 0.47 10.67 -2.50
CA PHE A 115 0.09 11.84 -3.28
C PHE A 115 0.93 12.07 -4.55
N CYS A 116 2.18 11.61 -4.56
CA CYS A 116 3.07 11.68 -5.71
C CYS A 116 2.62 10.82 -6.91
N TYR A 117 1.73 9.85 -6.67
CA TYR A 117 1.13 9.01 -7.71
C TYR A 117 -0.13 9.62 -8.32
N TRP A 118 -0.66 10.68 -7.73
CA TRP A 118 -1.90 11.31 -8.19
C TRP A 118 -1.63 12.46 -9.14
N ASP A 119 -2.57 12.68 -10.08
CA ASP A 119 -2.48 13.76 -11.03
C ASP A 119 -2.34 15.12 -10.31
N LEU A 120 -1.38 15.93 -10.75
CA LEU A 120 -1.05 17.20 -10.10
C LEU A 120 -2.26 18.14 -10.00
N ARG A 121 -3.24 18.03 -10.91
CA ARG A 121 -4.48 18.82 -10.87
C ARG A 121 -5.36 18.46 -9.67
N VAL A 122 -5.35 17.21 -9.20
CA VAL A 122 -5.94 16.82 -7.91
C VAL A 122 -5.19 17.55 -6.80
N MET A 123 -3.86 17.43 -6.81
CA MET A 123 -3.01 17.99 -5.77
C MET A 123 -3.08 19.52 -5.70
N MET A 124 -3.35 20.22 -6.81
CA MET A 124 -3.61 21.66 -6.81
C MET A 124 -4.90 22.06 -6.08
N ARG A 125 -5.91 21.17 -5.99
CA ARG A 125 -7.18 21.45 -5.30
C ARG A 125 -7.06 21.34 -3.79
N VAL A 126 -6.34 20.31 -3.33
CA VAL A 126 -6.11 20.06 -1.91
C VAL A 126 -4.89 20.81 -1.38
N ASN A 127 -3.89 21.04 -2.22
CA ASN A 127 -2.60 21.65 -1.89
C ASN A 127 -1.99 20.97 -0.64
N ASP A 128 -1.26 21.70 0.21
CA ASP A 128 -0.70 21.18 1.47
C ASP A 128 -1.76 21.16 2.61
N ASN A 129 -3.02 20.83 2.30
CA ASN A 129 -4.06 20.75 3.32
C ASN A 129 -3.81 19.57 4.27
N ARG A 130 -3.25 19.89 5.43
CA ARG A 130 -2.85 18.92 6.46
C ARG A 130 -4.01 18.13 7.05
N ALA A 131 -5.19 18.73 7.18
CA ALA A 131 -6.37 18.01 7.68
C ALA A 131 -6.84 16.96 6.66
N TRP A 132 -6.80 17.30 5.37
CA TRP A 132 -7.12 16.36 4.30
C TRP A 132 -6.11 15.21 4.23
N ALA A 133 -4.80 15.52 4.33
CA ALA A 133 -3.76 14.50 4.40
C ALA A 133 -3.92 13.57 5.62
N ALA A 134 -4.29 14.12 6.79
CA ALA A 134 -4.55 13.32 7.98
C ALA A 134 -5.74 12.35 7.79
N LEU A 135 -6.78 12.76 7.07
CA LEU A 135 -7.88 11.86 6.70
C LEU A 135 -7.42 10.75 5.75
N VAL A 136 -6.50 11.03 4.81
CA VAL A 136 -5.89 9.98 3.97
C VAL A 136 -5.14 8.97 4.82
N ALA A 137 -4.32 9.40 5.78
CA ALA A 137 -3.61 8.50 6.70
C ALA A 137 -4.56 7.59 7.49
N GLU A 138 -5.63 8.17 8.06
CA GLU A 138 -6.66 7.41 8.76
C GLU A 138 -7.34 6.37 7.84
N ARG A 139 -7.59 6.72 6.56
CA ARG A 139 -8.17 5.78 5.61
C ARG A 139 -7.20 4.68 5.19
N CYS A 140 -5.91 4.96 5.04
CA CYS A 140 -4.91 3.91 4.81
C CYS A 140 -4.92 2.86 5.94
N GLU A 141 -4.95 3.29 7.20
CA GLU A 141 -5.06 2.39 8.35
C GLU A 141 -6.34 1.58 8.31
N GLN A 142 -7.49 2.22 8.08
CA GLN A 142 -8.79 1.55 8.04
C GLN A 142 -8.85 0.50 6.91
N LEU A 143 -8.31 0.81 5.73
CA LEU A 143 -8.29 -0.12 4.59
C LEU A 143 -7.39 -1.32 4.85
N SER A 144 -6.22 -1.09 5.45
CA SER A 144 -5.31 -2.16 5.88
C SER A 144 -6.00 -3.10 6.90
N ASP A 145 -6.66 -2.51 7.89
CA ASP A 145 -7.49 -3.21 8.88
C ASP A 145 -8.64 -4.02 8.27
N GLU A 146 -9.23 -3.54 7.17
CA GLU A 146 -10.31 -4.22 6.45
C GLU A 146 -9.77 -5.38 5.61
N LEU A 147 -8.63 -5.20 4.96
CA LEU A 147 -7.93 -6.26 4.23
C LEU A 147 -7.50 -7.39 5.17
N GLU A 148 -6.94 -7.07 6.33
CA GLU A 148 -6.57 -8.07 7.34
C GLU A 148 -7.78 -8.94 7.74
N LYS A 149 -8.99 -8.34 7.77
CA LYS A 149 -10.27 -8.99 8.08
C LYS A 149 -10.92 -9.70 6.88
N GLY A 150 -10.24 -9.79 5.73
CA GLY A 150 -10.77 -10.43 4.51
C GLY A 150 -11.85 -9.63 3.77
N ARG A 151 -11.96 -8.33 4.04
CA ARG A 151 -12.93 -7.48 3.34
C ARG A 151 -12.33 -6.95 2.04
N ARG A 152 -13.21 -6.56 1.12
CA ARG A 152 -12.86 -5.96 -0.18
C ARG A 152 -13.39 -4.53 -0.21
N PRO A 153 -12.63 -3.54 0.29
CA PRO A 153 -13.14 -2.18 0.52
C PRO A 153 -13.60 -1.43 -0.73
N TRP A 154 -13.22 -1.92 -1.92
CA TRP A 154 -13.66 -1.40 -3.21
C TRP A 154 -14.98 -1.99 -3.70
N LEU A 155 -15.41 -3.13 -3.15
CA LEU A 155 -16.73 -3.72 -3.44
C LEU A 155 -17.81 -3.27 -2.46
N ASP A 156 -17.39 -2.83 -1.27
CA ASP A 156 -18.28 -2.23 -0.30
C ASP A 156 -18.58 -0.78 -0.73
N ARG A 157 -19.82 -0.32 -0.46
CA ARG A 157 -20.27 1.05 -0.78
C ARG A 157 -19.62 2.09 0.14
N GLY A 158 -18.31 2.25 -0.04
CA GLY A 158 -17.45 3.16 0.69
C GLY A 158 -17.26 4.50 -0.02
N PRO A 159 -16.53 5.41 0.64
CA PRO A 159 -16.13 6.66 0.03
C PRO A 159 -15.12 6.42 -1.10
N PHE A 160 -15.12 7.31 -2.09
CA PHE A 160 -14.32 7.21 -3.31
C PHE A 160 -12.82 6.99 -3.04
N ILE A 161 -12.28 7.61 -1.98
CA ILE A 161 -10.86 7.51 -1.62
C ILE A 161 -10.40 6.06 -1.42
N ASN A 162 -11.30 5.14 -1.06
CA ASN A 162 -10.97 3.72 -0.88
C ASN A 162 -10.44 3.11 -2.18
N GLU A 163 -11.17 3.25 -3.27
CA GLU A 163 -10.78 2.70 -4.57
C GLU A 163 -9.54 3.37 -5.11
N LEU A 164 -9.42 4.68 -4.94
CA LEU A 164 -8.22 5.40 -5.34
C LEU A 164 -6.98 4.89 -4.57
N LEU A 165 -7.07 4.72 -3.25
CA LEU A 165 -5.93 4.24 -2.44
C LEU A 165 -5.55 2.80 -2.79
N ILE A 166 -6.54 1.91 -2.94
CA ILE A 166 -6.28 0.52 -3.35
C ILE A 166 -5.65 0.50 -4.74
N GLY A 167 -6.24 1.18 -5.73
CA GLY A 167 -5.68 1.26 -7.08
C GLY A 167 -4.28 1.86 -7.13
N THR A 168 -4.02 2.89 -6.34
CA THR A 168 -2.67 3.49 -6.22
C THR A 168 -1.66 2.49 -5.65
N SER A 169 -2.09 1.65 -4.71
CA SER A 169 -1.18 0.76 -3.96
C SER A 169 -0.72 -0.45 -4.75
N ILE A 170 -1.44 -0.85 -5.80
CA ILE A 170 -1.18 -2.10 -6.55
C ILE A 170 0.25 -2.15 -7.07
N GLN A 171 0.72 -1.08 -7.72
CA GLN A 171 2.06 -1.06 -8.30
C GLN A 171 3.16 -1.18 -7.22
N GLU A 172 3.04 -0.43 -6.12
CA GLU A 172 4.02 -0.49 -5.02
C GLU A 172 3.92 -1.82 -4.24
N ALA A 173 2.73 -2.43 -4.18
CA ALA A 173 2.51 -3.73 -3.55
C ALA A 173 3.15 -4.86 -4.39
N LYS A 174 3.01 -4.80 -5.71
CA LYS A 174 3.70 -5.69 -6.65
C LYS A 174 5.21 -5.57 -6.50
N GLU A 175 5.73 -4.36 -6.53
CA GLU A 175 7.16 -4.10 -6.31
C GLU A 175 7.62 -4.62 -4.94
N SER A 176 6.84 -4.42 -3.90
CA SER A 176 7.15 -4.92 -2.55
C SER A 176 7.19 -6.44 -2.49
N LEU A 177 6.27 -7.14 -3.15
CA LEU A 177 6.24 -8.60 -3.20
C LEU A 177 7.45 -9.16 -3.96
N ASP A 178 7.85 -8.51 -5.05
CA ASP A 178 8.98 -8.91 -5.90
C ASP A 178 10.35 -8.61 -5.24
N ASP A 179 10.48 -7.42 -4.62
CA ASP A 179 11.74 -6.95 -4.04
C ASP A 179 12.00 -7.46 -2.62
N LEU A 180 10.95 -7.82 -1.86
CA LEU A 180 11.01 -8.28 -0.47
C LEU A 180 10.17 -9.57 -0.25
N PRO A 181 10.40 -10.65 -1.01
CA PRO A 181 9.65 -11.90 -0.86
C PRO A 181 9.72 -12.48 0.55
N GLU A 182 10.82 -12.25 1.27
CA GLU A 182 11.03 -12.70 2.65
C GLU A 182 10.03 -12.12 3.65
N LEU A 183 9.42 -10.96 3.35
CA LEU A 183 8.35 -10.39 4.17
C LEU A 183 7.07 -11.25 4.12
N PHE A 184 6.89 -12.01 3.04
CA PHE A 184 5.67 -12.78 2.76
C PHE A 184 5.89 -14.29 2.77
N GLU A 185 7.09 -14.76 3.14
CA GLU A 185 7.47 -16.18 3.15
C GLU A 185 6.54 -17.03 4.04
N ASP A 186 6.09 -16.47 5.17
CA ASP A 186 5.19 -17.14 6.12
C ASP A 186 3.73 -17.21 5.62
N ILE A 187 3.39 -16.48 4.56
CA ILE A 187 2.09 -16.57 3.89
C ILE A 187 2.23 -17.63 2.79
N PRO A 188 1.46 -18.74 2.83
CA PRO A 188 1.51 -19.73 1.77
C PRO A 188 0.99 -19.14 0.47
N ALA A 189 1.71 -19.43 -0.63
CA ALA A 189 1.18 -19.17 -1.98
C ALA A 189 -0.17 -19.89 -2.14
N ARG A 190 -1.10 -19.27 -2.88
CA ARG A 190 -2.39 -19.91 -3.16
C ARG A 190 -2.14 -21.24 -3.88
N LYS A 191 -2.68 -22.33 -3.34
CA LYS A 191 -2.64 -23.63 -4.00
C LYS A 191 -3.62 -23.60 -5.17
N LEU A 192 -3.12 -23.74 -6.39
CA LEU A 192 -3.95 -24.07 -7.54
C LEU A 192 -4.55 -25.44 -7.26
N SER A 193 -5.87 -25.55 -7.16
CA SER A 193 -6.49 -26.85 -6.95
C SER A 193 -6.22 -27.72 -8.18
N ASP A 194 -5.76 -28.96 -7.97
CA ASP A 194 -5.61 -30.01 -8.99
C ASP A 194 -6.98 -30.49 -9.54
N GLN A 195 -7.95 -29.59 -9.73
CA GLN A 195 -9.28 -29.93 -10.25
C GLN A 195 -9.21 -30.06 -11.77
N ASP A 196 -9.05 -31.31 -12.21
CA ASP A 196 -9.50 -31.93 -13.46
C ASP A 196 -9.86 -30.97 -14.63
N ASP A 197 -8.92 -30.85 -15.56
CA ASP A 197 -8.99 -30.79 -17.05
C ASP A 197 -10.17 -30.19 -17.84
N ASP A 198 -11.28 -29.70 -17.28
CA ASP A 198 -12.45 -29.27 -18.08
C ASP A 198 -13.08 -27.90 -17.75
N GLU A 199 -12.57 -27.13 -16.78
CA GLU A 199 -12.96 -25.71 -16.63
C GLU A 199 -11.72 -24.81 -16.59
N GLU A 200 -11.55 -24.05 -17.67
CA GLU A 200 -10.55 -23.00 -17.91
C GLU A 200 -10.74 -21.78 -16.98
N ALA A 201 -11.07 -22.00 -15.70
CA ALA A 201 -11.00 -20.98 -14.66
C ALA A 201 -9.53 -20.89 -14.20
N GLY A 202 -8.73 -20.18 -15.00
CA GLY A 202 -7.31 -19.93 -14.73
C GLY A 202 -7.11 -19.52 -13.28
N ALA A 203 -6.41 -20.36 -12.52
CA ALA A 203 -6.28 -20.21 -11.10
C ALA A 203 -5.39 -18.99 -10.78
N TRP A 204 -6.00 -17.94 -10.21
CA TRP A 204 -5.38 -16.66 -9.89
C TRP A 204 -4.21 -16.82 -8.91
N THR A 205 -3.01 -16.52 -9.38
CA THR A 205 -1.71 -16.62 -8.69
C THR A 205 -1.25 -15.29 -8.08
N ASP A 206 -0.16 -15.33 -7.30
CA ASP A 206 0.46 -14.13 -6.72
C ASP A 206 0.99 -13.16 -7.81
N GLU A 207 1.25 -13.65 -9.03
CA GLU A 207 1.79 -12.87 -10.16
C GLU A 207 0.68 -12.16 -10.97
N ASP A 208 -0.57 -12.56 -10.82
CA ASP A 208 -1.71 -12.08 -11.62
C ASP A 208 -2.25 -10.71 -11.16
N TRP A 209 -1.36 -9.72 -11.04
CA TRP A 209 -1.72 -8.34 -10.68
C TRP A 209 -2.61 -7.66 -11.73
N ASP A 210 -2.46 -8.02 -13.01
CA ASP A 210 -3.32 -7.51 -14.08
C ASP A 210 -4.79 -7.92 -13.88
N LEU A 211 -5.05 -9.09 -13.28
CA LEU A 211 -6.40 -9.52 -12.90
C LEU A 211 -6.93 -8.71 -11.70
N VAL A 212 -6.06 -8.29 -10.78
CA VAL A 212 -6.41 -7.45 -9.62
C VAL A 212 -6.88 -6.08 -10.11
N GLU A 213 -6.11 -5.47 -11.01
CA GLU A 213 -6.47 -4.20 -11.65
C GLU A 213 -7.77 -4.33 -12.43
N SER A 214 -7.91 -5.40 -13.22
CA SER A 214 -9.13 -5.66 -14.01
C SER A 214 -10.36 -5.79 -13.12
N GLU A 215 -10.29 -6.53 -12.02
CA GLU A 215 -11.42 -6.66 -11.10
C GLU A 215 -11.74 -5.34 -10.40
N LEU A 216 -10.74 -4.55 -10.01
CA LEU A 216 -10.96 -3.24 -9.41
C LEU A 216 -11.65 -2.29 -10.39
N LEU A 217 -11.31 -2.35 -11.69
CA LEU A 217 -11.96 -1.56 -12.74
C LEU A 217 -13.40 -2.04 -13.02
N GLU A 218 -13.62 -3.35 -13.10
CA GLU A 218 -14.93 -3.91 -13.47
C GLU A 218 -15.94 -3.91 -12.31
N ARG A 219 -15.48 -4.04 -11.08
CA ARG A 219 -16.35 -4.24 -9.90
C ARG A 219 -16.24 -3.14 -8.85
N GLY A 220 -15.34 -2.17 -9.03
CA GLY A 220 -15.31 -0.98 -8.21
C GLY A 220 -16.67 -0.27 -8.23
N CYS A 221 -17.09 0.26 -7.09
CA CYS A 221 -18.26 1.12 -6.98
C CYS A 221 -18.08 2.46 -7.72
N TRP A 222 -16.84 2.86 -8.01
CA TRP A 222 -16.53 4.12 -8.68
C TRP A 222 -15.74 3.89 -9.98
N GLU A 223 -16.42 4.01 -11.12
CA GLU A 223 -15.89 3.76 -12.48
C GLU A 223 -14.74 4.70 -12.94
N GLN A 224 -14.17 5.54 -12.07
CA GLN A 224 -13.36 6.70 -12.49
C GLN A 224 -12.07 6.93 -11.69
N TRP A 225 -11.70 6.02 -10.77
CA TRP A 225 -10.53 6.23 -9.91
C TRP A 225 -9.23 6.35 -10.70
N GLU A 226 -9.10 5.60 -11.80
CA GLU A 226 -7.93 5.59 -12.68
C GLU A 226 -7.62 6.96 -13.32
N PHE A 227 -8.64 7.79 -13.55
CA PHE A 227 -8.46 9.12 -14.18
C PHE A 227 -7.63 10.08 -13.32
N PHE A 228 -7.47 9.77 -12.04
CA PHE A 228 -6.70 10.56 -11.10
C PHE A 228 -5.29 9.99 -10.87
N LEU A 229 -4.97 8.81 -11.42
CA LEU A 229 -3.64 8.21 -11.39
C LEU A 229 -2.85 8.50 -12.67
N TYR A 230 -3.53 8.52 -13.82
CA TYR A 230 -2.89 8.82 -15.09
C TYR A 230 -2.60 10.31 -15.24
N ARG A 231 -1.31 10.64 -15.27
CA ARG A 231 -0.84 11.99 -15.52
C ARG A 231 -1.41 12.53 -16.83
N ASP A 232 -2.02 13.71 -16.77
CA ASP A 232 -2.59 14.42 -17.91
C ASP A 232 -3.73 13.68 -18.62
N HIS A 233 -4.44 12.77 -17.93
CA HIS A 233 -5.60 12.10 -18.49
C HIS A 233 -6.65 13.14 -18.97
N PRO A 234 -7.21 12.98 -20.19
CA PRO A 234 -8.06 14.00 -20.82
C PRO A 234 -9.38 14.21 -20.07
N LEU A 235 -9.86 13.21 -19.34
CA LEU A 235 -11.11 13.28 -18.59
C LEU A 235 -10.94 13.81 -17.16
N THR A 236 -9.72 13.94 -16.64
CA THR A 236 -9.48 14.41 -15.26
C THR A 236 -10.14 15.76 -14.94
N PRO A 237 -10.15 16.78 -15.82
CA PRO A 237 -10.82 18.04 -15.53
C PRO A 237 -12.32 17.86 -15.28
N HIS A 238 -12.97 17.04 -16.10
CA HIS A 238 -14.40 16.74 -15.96
C HIS A 238 -14.70 15.86 -14.74
N ALA A 239 -13.83 14.87 -14.47
CA ALA A 239 -13.94 14.02 -13.29
C ALA A 239 -13.79 14.83 -12.00
N LEU A 240 -12.87 15.80 -11.94
CA LEU A 240 -12.68 16.71 -10.80
C LEU A 240 -13.87 17.63 -10.54
N GLU A 241 -14.66 17.97 -11.58
CA GLU A 241 -15.91 18.72 -11.42
C GLU A 241 -17.02 17.87 -10.82
N THR A 242 -17.03 16.57 -11.12
CA THR A 242 -18.07 15.63 -10.69
C THR A 242 -17.76 15.04 -9.31
N ILE A 243 -16.49 14.75 -9.04
CA ILE A 243 -15.99 14.09 -7.83
C ILE A 243 -14.86 14.95 -7.27
N HIS A 244 -15.22 16.04 -6.59
CA HIS A 244 -14.25 16.99 -6.06
C HIS A 244 -13.44 16.37 -4.91
N PRO A 245 -12.10 16.60 -4.78
CA PRO A 245 -11.27 16.00 -3.74
C PRO A 245 -11.74 16.16 -2.28
N TYR A 246 -12.48 17.23 -1.99
CA TYR A 246 -13.07 17.45 -0.66
C TYR A 246 -14.30 16.58 -0.35
N THR A 247 -14.89 15.92 -1.33
CA THR A 247 -16.01 14.97 -1.15
C THR A 247 -15.54 13.52 -1.21
N TRP A 248 -14.22 13.27 -1.37
CA TRP A 248 -13.69 11.91 -1.54
C TRP A 248 -13.86 11.02 -0.32
N PHE A 249 -14.06 11.61 0.86
CA PHE A 249 -14.33 10.91 2.12
C PHE A 249 -15.82 10.74 2.42
N ASP A 250 -16.70 11.34 1.60
CA ASP A 250 -18.14 11.26 1.81
C ASP A 250 -18.66 9.87 1.44
N ILE A 251 -19.45 9.28 2.33
CA ILE A 251 -20.20 8.06 2.02
C ILE A 251 -21.38 8.47 1.13
N ARG A 252 -21.46 7.95 -0.11
CA ARG A 252 -22.60 8.24 -0.98
C ARG A 252 -23.90 7.72 -0.33
N PRO A 253 -24.93 8.56 -0.13
CA PRO A 253 -26.27 8.08 0.17
C PRO A 253 -26.86 7.40 -1.07
N PHE A 254 -27.62 6.31 -0.86
CA PHE A 254 -28.37 5.59 -1.90
C PHE A 254 -29.02 6.54 -2.91
N SER A 255 -28.61 6.50 -4.18
CA SER A 255 -29.51 6.86 -5.28
C SER A 255 -30.43 5.67 -5.51
N ALA A 256 -31.71 5.81 -5.14
CA ALA A 256 -32.76 4.81 -5.29
C ALA A 256 -33.11 4.43 -6.75
N HIS A 257 -32.18 4.63 -7.70
CA HIS A 257 -32.36 4.39 -9.12
C HIS A 257 -31.55 3.22 -9.68
N GLU A 258 -30.77 2.52 -8.85
CA GLU A 258 -30.01 1.32 -9.25
C GLU A 258 -30.63 0.05 -8.64
N THR A 259 -31.94 -0.10 -8.87
CA THR A 259 -32.59 -1.42 -8.82
C THR A 259 -33.39 -1.55 -10.11
N LEU A 260 -32.80 -2.22 -11.09
CA LEU A 260 -33.49 -2.93 -12.16
C LEU A 260 -32.78 -4.26 -12.37
#